data_AF-A0A164K6G3-F1
#
_entry.id   AF-A0A164K6G3-F1
#
_cell.length_a   1.000
_cell.length_b   1.000
_cell.length_c   1.000
_cell.angle_alpha   90.00
_cell.angle_beta   90.00
_cell.angle_gamma   90.00
#
_symmetry.space_group_name_H-M   'P 1'
#
loop_
_entity.id
_entity.type
_entity.pdbx_description
1 polymer ?
#
loop_
_entity_poly.entity_id
_entity_poly.type
_entity_poly.pdbx_seq_one_letter_code
_entity_poly.pdbx_strand_id
1 'polypeptide(L)'
;MYWRYDLMVCTNPDVTPGAHDGYCTFAFRRSECDYAYVKAFELACAETHAVVMCSTGSRMAVHRSFEHVTGGRLCEWCGKGRGPLLNLSFGHRFLCDSCRADGLRDEREFAKQHGITQSSIYFRPVFMPGEDK
;
A
#
# COMPACT_ATOMS: atom_id res chain seq x y z
N MET A 1 -18.71 -15.01 1.54
CA MET A 1 -18.37 -13.76 0.82
C MET A 1 -16.94 -13.94 0.33
N TYR A 2 -16.69 -14.02 -0.98
CA TYR A 2 -15.33 -14.19 -1.49
C TYR A 2 -14.73 -12.81 -1.76
N TRP A 3 -13.51 -12.61 -1.25
CA TRP A 3 -12.69 -11.45 -1.56
C TRP A 3 -11.77 -11.84 -2.70
N ARG A 4 -11.78 -11.05 -3.77
CA ARG A 4 -10.94 -11.27 -4.93
C ARG A 4 -9.84 -10.21 -4.95
N TYR A 5 -8.60 -10.66 -5.08
CA TYR A 5 -7.41 -9.81 -5.18
C TYR A 5 -6.82 -9.91 -6.59
N ASP A 6 -6.88 -8.81 -7.33
CA ASP A 6 -6.32 -8.69 -8.67
C ASP A 6 -4.98 -7.96 -8.61
N LEU A 7 -3.95 -8.54 -9.24
CA LEU A 7 -2.65 -7.91 -9.39
C LEU A 7 -2.57 -7.13 -10.71
N MET A 8 -2.28 -5.85 -10.59
CA MET A 8 -2.11 -4.92 -11.69
C MET A 8 -0.64 -4.49 -11.72
N VAL A 9 0.09 -4.82 -12.78
CA VAL A 9 1.53 -4.51 -12.91
C VAL A 9 1.71 -3.35 -13.87
N CYS A 10 2.47 -2.35 -13.45
CA CYS A 10 2.77 -1.19 -14.28
C CYS A 10 3.60 -1.62 -15.51
N THR A 11 3.28 -1.07 -16.68
CA THR A 11 4.02 -1.33 -17.91
C THR A 11 5.21 -0.39 -18.11
N ASN A 12 5.31 0.68 -17.31
CA ASN A 12 6.47 1.57 -17.32
C ASN A 12 7.61 0.93 -16.51
N PRO A 13 8.75 0.56 -17.14
CA PRO A 13 9.88 -0.02 -16.44
C PRO A 13 10.77 1.01 -15.73
N ASP A 14 10.50 2.31 -15.90
CA ASP A 14 11.34 3.39 -15.36
C ASP A 14 11.32 3.44 -13.84
N VAL A 15 12.44 3.04 -13.23
CA VAL A 15 12.61 3.02 -11.76
C VAL A 15 13.23 4.31 -11.21
N THR A 16 13.45 5.32 -12.06
CA THR A 16 14.12 6.53 -11.62
C THR A 16 13.28 7.28 -10.58
N PRO A 17 13.94 7.94 -9.59
CA PRO A 17 13.22 8.77 -8.63
C PRO A 17 12.37 9.81 -9.35
N GLY A 18 11.05 9.75 -9.18
CA GLY A 18 10.10 10.66 -9.82
C GLY A 18 9.16 9.98 -10.81
N ALA A 19 9.60 8.90 -11.46
CA ALA A 19 8.83 8.20 -12.49
C ALA A 19 7.45 7.73 -12.02
N HIS A 20 7.33 7.45 -10.71
CA HIS A 20 6.11 6.96 -10.07
C HIS A 20 5.60 7.86 -8.93
N ASP A 21 6.04 9.12 -8.81
CA ASP A 21 5.61 9.97 -7.69
C ASP A 21 4.18 10.49 -7.81
N GLY A 22 3.64 10.55 -9.03
CA GLY A 22 2.26 10.91 -9.31
C GLY A 22 1.31 9.71 -9.40
N TYR A 23 0.09 9.97 -9.85
CA TYR A 23 -0.76 8.89 -10.34
C TYR A 23 -0.09 8.31 -11.59
N CYS A 24 0.24 7.03 -11.52
CA CYS A 24 0.74 6.32 -12.68
C CYS A 24 -0.42 6.18 -13.66
N THR A 25 -0.39 7.00 -14.72
CA THR A 25 -1.41 7.06 -15.77
C THR A 25 -1.26 5.93 -16.79
N PHE A 26 -0.20 5.12 -16.66
CA PHE A 26 0.12 4.05 -17.59
C PHE A 26 -0.85 2.86 -17.48
N ALA A 27 -0.99 2.15 -18.60
CA ALA A 27 -1.79 0.94 -18.68
C ALA A 27 -1.18 -0.13 -17.77
N PHE A 28 -1.83 -0.43 -16.66
CA PHE A 28 -1.50 -1.61 -15.89
C PHE A 28 -1.90 -2.84 -16.69
N ARG A 29 -0.97 -3.79 -16.89
CA ARG A 29 -1.36 -5.12 -17.37
C ARG A 29 -1.92 -5.89 -16.17
N ARG A 30 -3.07 -6.51 -16.34
CA ARG A 30 -3.58 -7.45 -15.35
C ARG A 30 -2.74 -8.71 -15.45
N SER A 31 -1.99 -9.01 -14.39
CA SER A 31 -1.10 -10.16 -14.33
C SER A 31 -1.90 -11.45 -14.25
N GLU A 32 -2.92 -11.50 -13.38
CA GLU A 32 -3.75 -12.68 -13.09
C GLU A 32 -4.95 -12.27 -12.21
N CYS A 33 -5.97 -13.14 -12.11
CA CYS A 33 -7.19 -12.92 -11.34
C CYS A 33 -7.26 -13.89 -10.15
N ASP A 34 -7.83 -13.44 -9.03
CA ASP A 34 -8.25 -14.30 -7.90
C ASP A 34 -7.12 -15.01 -7.15
N TYR A 35 -6.04 -14.26 -6.83
CA TYR A 35 -5.04 -14.77 -5.92
C TYR A 35 -5.58 -14.84 -4.48
N ALA A 36 -5.14 -15.85 -3.74
CA ALA A 36 -5.19 -15.81 -2.27
C ALA A 36 -4.49 -14.53 -1.78
N TYR A 37 -5.06 -13.87 -0.76
CA TYR A 37 -4.62 -12.57 -0.23
C TYR A 37 -3.10 -12.42 -0.21
N VAL A 38 -2.38 -13.27 0.52
CA VAL A 38 -0.91 -13.17 0.69
C VAL A 38 -0.16 -13.21 -0.65
N LYS A 39 -0.51 -14.15 -1.54
CA LYS A 39 0.18 -14.34 -2.82
C LYS A 39 0.11 -13.10 -3.72
N ALA A 40 -1.02 -12.38 -3.73
CA ALA A 40 -1.16 -11.17 -4.54
C ALA A 40 -0.16 -10.07 -4.14
N PHE A 41 0.14 -9.97 -2.84
CA PHE A 41 0.99 -8.91 -2.29
C PHE A 41 2.46 -9.30 -2.41
N GLU A 42 2.81 -10.58 -2.23
CA GLU A 42 4.14 -11.11 -2.54
C GLU A 42 4.52 -10.86 -3.99
N LEU A 43 3.62 -11.19 -4.93
CA LEU A 43 3.84 -10.96 -6.35
C LEU A 43 3.92 -9.46 -6.67
N ALA A 44 3.13 -8.61 -6.02
CA ALA A 44 3.26 -7.17 -6.17
C ALA A 44 4.63 -6.64 -5.73
N CYS A 45 5.21 -7.19 -4.66
CA CYS A 45 6.53 -6.82 -4.17
C CYS A 45 7.68 -7.34 -5.04
N ALA A 46 7.45 -8.31 -5.93
CA ALA A 46 8.44 -8.80 -6.88
C ALA A 46 8.54 -7.90 -8.13
N GLU A 47 7.57 -7.01 -8.34
CA GLU A 47 7.50 -6.12 -9.50
C GLU A 47 8.03 -4.73 -9.15
N THR A 48 8.52 -3.98 -10.14
CA THR A 48 8.99 -2.60 -9.94
C THR A 48 7.89 -1.68 -9.40
N HIS A 49 6.71 -1.74 -10.03
CA HIS A 49 5.52 -1.01 -9.62
C HIS A 49 4.30 -1.88 -9.86
N ALA A 50 3.58 -2.21 -8.79
CA ALA A 50 2.37 -2.99 -8.87
C ALA A 50 1.34 -2.53 -7.85
N VAL A 51 0.07 -2.80 -8.17
CA VAL A 51 -1.10 -2.46 -7.36
C VAL A 51 -1.94 -3.71 -7.15
N VAL A 52 -2.35 -3.96 -5.92
CA VAL A 52 -3.35 -5.00 -5.62
C VAL A 52 -4.70 -4.33 -5.44
N MET A 53 -5.63 -4.68 -6.31
CA MET A 53 -7.02 -4.25 -6.25
C MET A 53 -7.86 -5.33 -5.61
N CYS A 54 -8.73 -4.95 -4.67
CA CYS A 54 -9.63 -5.87 -3.99
C CYS A 54 -11.08 -5.58 -4.35
N SER A 55 -11.86 -6.64 -4.57
CA SER A 55 -13.29 -6.57 -4.89
C SER A 55 -14.10 -7.61 -4.09
N THR A 56 -15.37 -7.29 -3.82
CA THR A 56 -16.33 -8.22 -3.18
C THR A 56 -17.44 -8.60 -4.15
N GLY A 57 -17.83 -9.87 -4.15
CA GLY A 57 -18.71 -10.47 -5.16
C GLY A 57 -20.16 -9.96 -5.28
N SER A 58 -20.61 -8.97 -4.49
CA SER A 58 -22.01 -8.50 -4.56
C SER A 58 -22.19 -7.01 -4.83
N ARG A 59 -21.15 -6.20 -4.69
CA ARG A 59 -21.16 -4.77 -5.05
C ARG A 59 -19.77 -4.41 -5.56
N MET A 60 -19.71 -3.81 -6.75
CA MET A 60 -18.53 -3.43 -7.53
C MET A 60 -17.57 -2.43 -6.83
N ALA A 61 -17.52 -2.40 -5.50
CA ALA A 61 -16.54 -1.64 -4.75
C ALA A 61 -15.16 -2.28 -4.94
N VAL A 62 -14.47 -1.81 -5.97
CA VAL A 62 -13.07 -2.09 -6.23
C VAL A 62 -12.27 -1.02 -5.48
N HIS A 63 -11.44 -1.42 -4.53
CA HIS A 63 -10.55 -0.50 -3.84
C HIS A 63 -9.10 -0.95 -3.96
N ARG A 64 -8.18 0.01 -3.93
CA ARG A 64 -6.74 -0.25 -3.88
C ARG A 64 -6.38 -0.75 -2.50
N SER A 65 -6.12 -2.05 -2.37
CA SER A 65 -5.68 -2.63 -1.11
C SER A 65 -4.20 -2.41 -0.87
N PHE A 66 -3.38 -2.41 -1.92
CA PHE A 66 -1.92 -2.24 -1.82
C PHE A 66 -1.34 -1.58 -3.07
N GLU A 67 -0.20 -0.92 -2.90
CA GLU A 67 0.66 -0.46 -3.98
C GLU A 67 2.12 -0.58 -3.55
N HIS A 68 2.89 -1.28 -4.37
CA HIS A 68 4.33 -1.42 -4.22
C HIS A 68 5.02 -0.60 -5.30
N VAL A 69 6.02 0.20 -4.92
CA VAL A 69 6.94 0.87 -5.82
C VAL A 69 8.34 0.63 -5.29
N THR A 70 9.25 0.14 -6.13
CA THR A 70 10.66 -0.05 -5.79
C THR A 70 11.27 1.28 -5.36
N GLY A 71 11.89 1.32 -4.18
CA GLY A 71 12.42 2.56 -3.59
C GLY A 71 11.36 3.49 -2.97
N GLY A 72 10.09 3.12 -3.03
CA GLY A 72 8.97 3.89 -2.49
C GLY A 72 8.60 5.13 -3.31
N ARG A 73 7.43 5.69 -3.03
CA ARG A 73 6.98 6.96 -3.63
C ARG A 73 7.33 8.14 -2.74
N LEU A 74 7.25 9.33 -3.32
CA LEU A 74 7.37 10.59 -2.59
C LEU A 74 6.41 10.62 -1.40
N CYS A 75 6.94 11.04 -0.25
CA CYS A 75 6.18 11.17 0.98
C CYS A 75 5.04 12.18 0.79
N GLU A 76 3.80 11.72 0.98
CA GLU A 76 2.60 12.54 0.82
C GLU A 76 2.44 13.59 1.93
N TRP A 77 3.23 13.52 3.00
CA TRP A 77 3.21 14.50 4.09
C TRP A 77 4.25 15.62 3.91
N CYS A 78 5.50 15.26 3.65
CA CYS A 78 6.58 16.25 3.59
C CYS A 78 7.03 16.60 2.18
N GLY A 79 6.66 15.81 1.17
CA GLY A 79 7.05 16.02 -0.23
C GLY A 79 8.55 15.95 -0.50
N LYS A 80 9.36 15.40 0.42
CA LYS A 80 10.83 15.36 0.33
C LYS A 80 11.41 13.96 0.38
N GLY A 81 11.03 13.17 1.38
CA GLY A 81 11.50 11.79 1.53
C GLY A 81 10.72 10.81 0.67
N ARG A 82 11.17 9.55 0.63
CA ARG A 82 10.44 8.44 0.01
C ARG A 82 10.19 7.34 1.02
N GLY A 83 9.13 6.57 0.80
CA GLY A 83 8.88 5.38 1.61
C GLY A 83 7.73 4.53 1.10
N PRO A 84 7.40 3.45 1.82
CA PRO A 84 6.38 2.50 1.42
C PRO A 84 4.96 3.05 1.62
N LEU A 85 3.99 2.36 1.03
CA LEU A 85 2.57 2.59 1.34
C LEU A 85 2.27 2.05 2.73
N LEU A 86 1.74 2.91 3.58
CA LEU A 86 1.27 2.57 4.91
C LEU A 86 -0.25 2.65 4.93
N ASN A 87 -0.88 1.70 5.63
CA ASN A 87 -2.27 1.84 6.01
C ASN A 87 -2.34 2.71 7.25
N LEU A 88 -3.12 3.80 7.24
CA LEU A 88 -3.32 4.76 8.33
C LEU A 88 -4.82 4.82 8.70
N SER A 89 -5.17 5.37 9.86
CA SER A 89 -6.58 5.49 10.28
C SER A 89 -7.44 6.33 9.33
N PHE A 90 -6.81 7.26 8.59
CA PHE A 90 -7.42 8.12 7.57
C PHE A 90 -7.11 7.68 6.12
N GLY A 91 -6.69 6.43 5.93
CA GLY A 91 -6.48 5.80 4.63
C GLY A 91 -5.01 5.52 4.29
N HIS A 92 -4.77 4.98 3.10
CA HIS A 92 -3.42 4.61 2.68
C HIS A 92 -2.60 5.82 2.24
N ARG A 93 -1.33 5.92 2.68
CA ARG A 93 -0.40 6.99 2.32
C ARG A 93 1.02 6.48 2.15
N PHE A 94 1.75 7.02 1.18
CA PHE A 94 3.21 6.84 1.12
C PHE A 94 3.91 7.79 2.09
N LEU A 95 4.62 7.26 3.07
CA LEU A 95 5.37 8.07 4.06
C LEU A 95 6.83 7.66 4.13
N CYS A 96 7.73 8.65 4.17
CA CYS A 96 9.14 8.43 4.47
C CYS A 96 9.37 8.08 5.95
N ASP A 97 10.54 7.55 6.29
CA ASP A 97 10.82 7.03 7.64
C ASP A 97 10.57 8.02 8.78
N SER A 98 10.92 9.30 8.60
CA SER A 98 10.66 10.33 9.61
C SER A 98 9.16 10.59 9.80
N CYS A 99 8.44 10.86 8.71
CA CYS A 99 6.98 11.06 8.72
C CYS A 99 6.24 9.81 9.21
N ARG A 100 6.76 8.62 8.92
CA ARG A 100 6.27 7.35 9.42
C ARG A 100 6.38 7.29 10.95
N ALA A 101 7.53 7.64 11.51
CA ALA A 101 7.72 7.68 12.97
C ALA A 101 6.80 8.71 13.64
N ASP A 102 6.58 9.85 12.99
CA ASP A 102 5.67 10.89 13.48
C ASP A 102 4.21 10.42 13.45
N GLY A 103 3.76 9.84 12.34
CA GLY A 103 2.40 9.30 12.22
C GLY A 103 2.12 8.17 13.20
N LEU A 104 3.11 7.30 13.48
CA LEU A 104 2.99 6.28 14.53
C LEU A 104 2.72 6.89 15.90
N ARG A 105 3.34 8.02 16.20
CA ARG A 105 3.17 8.71 17.47
C ARG A 105 1.80 9.37 17.54
N ASP A 106 1.38 10.05 16.49
CA ASP A 106 0.08 10.73 16.46
C ASP A 106 -1.09 9.73 16.57
N GLU A 107 -1.00 8.59 15.89
CA GLU A 107 -1.99 7.50 16.00
C GLU A 107 -2.02 6.86 17.40
N ARG A 108 -0.86 6.74 18.07
CA ARG A 108 -0.80 6.27 19.46
C ARG A 108 -1.55 7.22 20.40
N GLU A 109 -1.35 8.52 20.22
CA GLU A 109 -2.04 9.52 21.03
C GLU A 109 -3.54 9.56 20.72
N PHE A 110 -3.93 9.47 19.45
CA PHE A 110 -5.33 9.34 19.05
C PHE A 110 -6.00 8.11 19.66
N ALA A 111 -5.35 6.94 19.55
CA ALA A 111 -5.87 5.69 20.12
C ALA A 111 -6.05 5.78 21.64
N LYS A 112 -5.09 6.36 22.36
CA LYS A 112 -5.19 6.62 23.81
C LYS A 112 -6.37 7.55 24.14
N GLN A 113 -6.51 8.66 23.41
CA GLN A 113 -7.56 9.66 23.64
C GLN A 113 -8.96 9.09 23.43
N HIS A 114 -9.13 8.19 22.45
CA HIS A 114 -10.42 7.62 22.08
C HIS A 114 -10.68 6.22 22.66
N GLY A 115 -9.79 5.69 23.50
CA GLY A 115 -9.92 4.35 24.07
C GLY A 115 -9.92 3.24 23.01
N ILE A 116 -9.36 3.51 21.83
CA ILE A 116 -9.31 2.56 20.72
C ILE A 116 -8.12 1.63 20.97
N THR A 117 -8.35 0.31 20.92
CA THR A 117 -7.23 -0.64 20.93
C THR A 117 -6.36 -0.35 19.72
N GLN A 118 -5.08 -0.10 19.95
CA GLN A 118 -4.10 0.15 18.90
C GLN A 118 -3.99 -1.11 18.04
N SER A 119 -4.87 -1.24 17.05
CA SER A 119 -4.80 -2.35 16.12
C SER A 119 -3.53 -2.13 15.31
N SER A 120 -2.67 -3.13 15.28
CA SER A 120 -1.45 -3.15 14.47
C SER A 120 -1.72 -2.98 12.96
N ILE A 121 -3.00 -2.95 12.57
CA ILE A 121 -3.50 -2.93 11.20
C ILE A 121 -3.36 -1.52 10.57
N TYR A 122 -3.44 -0.46 11.39
CA TYR A 122 -3.48 0.94 10.93
C TYR A 122 -2.11 1.63 10.86
N PHE A 123 -1.00 0.93 11.00
CA PHE A 123 0.32 1.54 10.74
C PHE A 123 1.41 0.51 10.46
N ARG A 124 1.07 -0.49 9.68
CA ARG A 124 2.06 -1.38 9.08
C ARG A 124 2.19 -1.06 7.61
N PRO A 125 3.35 -1.31 6.99
CA PRO A 125 3.38 -1.55 5.57
C PRO A 125 2.28 -2.56 5.27
N VAL A 126 1.43 -2.23 4.31
CA VAL A 126 0.24 -3.01 3.96
C VAL A 126 0.58 -4.49 3.73
N PHE A 127 1.83 -4.77 3.33
CA PHE A 127 2.42 -6.10 3.35
C PHE A 127 3.93 -6.00 3.60
N MET A 128 4.48 -6.90 4.42
CA MET A 128 5.92 -7.14 4.55
C MET A 128 6.17 -8.63 4.33
N PRO A 129 6.82 -9.04 3.23
CA PRO A 129 7.23 -10.43 3.09
C PRO A 129 8.23 -10.76 4.20
N GLY A 130 7.88 -11.69 5.11
CA GLY A 130 8.78 -12.23 6.13
C GLY A 130 8.54 -11.83 7.59
N GLU A 131 7.42 -11.19 7.94
CA GLU A 131 7.05 -10.89 9.35
C GLU A 131 6.06 -11.90 9.98
N ASP A 132 6.06 -13.15 9.53
CA ASP A 132 5.51 -14.24 10.33
C ASP A 132 6.61 -14.78 11.26
N LYS A 133 6.66 -14.21 12.48
CA LYS A 133 7.21 -14.86 13.67
C LYS A 133 6.30 -14.64 14.86
#